data_AF-A0A5N5H9R4-F1
#
_entry.id   AF-A0A5N5H9R4-F1
#
_cell.length_a   1.000
_cell.length_b   1.000
_cell.length_c   1.000
_cell.angle_alpha   90.00
_cell.angle_beta   90.00
_cell.angle_gamma   90.00
#
_symmetry.space_group_name_H-M   'P 1'
#
loop_
_entity.id
_entity.type
_entity.pdbx_description
1 polymer ?
#
loop_
_entity_poly.entity_id
_entity_poly.type
_entity_poly.pdbx_seq_one_letter_code
_entity_poly.pdbx_strand_id
1 'polypeptide(L)'
;MLQFLWNFDHELHFYSVCKLCSFYNMQLTLEFGGGLELLCNSVKIHNVNVELQNGAEKLTMKDLLSWIRTNLIKERPEMFMKGDTVRPGVLALVNDCDWELSGQLDTTLEEKDVVVFISTLHGG
;
A
#
# COMPACT_ATOMS: atom_id res chain seq x y z
N MET A 1 30.30 42.65 5.13
CA MET A 1 30.38 42.74 3.66
C MET A 1 30.99 41.42 3.17
N LEU A 2 30.22 40.62 2.41
CA LEU A 2 30.65 39.54 1.45
C LEU A 2 31.68 38.48 1.96
N GLN A 3 31.37 37.18 1.96
CA GLN A 3 31.50 36.22 0.82
C GLN A 3 32.91 36.21 0.20
N PHE A 4 33.62 35.09 -0.02
CA PHE A 4 33.39 33.63 0.19
C PHE A 4 34.80 32.93 0.34
N LEU A 5 35.12 31.63 0.20
CA LEU A 5 34.53 30.41 -0.38
C LEU A 5 34.91 29.13 0.42
N TRP A 6 34.05 28.10 0.34
CA TRP A 6 34.30 26.65 0.16
C TRP A 6 35.67 26.02 0.52
N ASN A 7 35.69 25.12 1.51
CA ASN A 7 35.96 23.68 1.32
C ASN A 7 36.01 22.89 2.66
N PHE A 8 34.88 22.29 3.09
CA PHE A 8 34.81 20.98 3.79
C PHE A 8 33.33 20.55 3.95
N ASP A 9 33.08 19.45 4.67
CA ASP A 9 31.76 18.93 5.10
C ASP A 9 30.80 18.43 4.00
N HIS A 10 31.12 17.25 3.44
CA HIS A 10 30.15 16.41 2.70
C HIS A 10 29.80 15.09 3.44
N GLU A 11 30.45 14.78 4.56
CA GLU A 11 30.44 13.42 5.14
C GLU A 11 29.60 13.28 6.44
N LEU A 12 29.37 14.38 7.17
CA LEU A 12 28.58 14.35 8.42
C LEU A 12 27.06 14.45 8.20
N HIS A 13 26.60 14.90 7.03
CA HIS A 13 25.16 15.13 6.79
C HIS A 13 24.35 13.83 6.61
N PHE A 14 25.01 12.70 6.30
CA PHE A 14 24.34 11.40 6.14
C PHE A 14 23.91 10.76 7.47
N TYR A 15 24.71 10.93 8.54
CA TYR A 15 24.43 10.31 9.84
C TYR A 15 23.32 11.00 10.65
N SER A 16 23.04 12.29 10.38
CA SER A 16 22.05 13.05 11.15
C SER A 16 20.60 12.76 10.73
N VAL A 17 20.34 12.51 9.44
CA VAL A 17 19.00 12.20 8.92
C VAL A 17 18.50 10.82 9.38
N CYS A 18 19.42 9.88 9.58
CA CYS A 18 19.14 8.46 9.84
C CYS A 18 18.57 8.14 11.24
N LYS A 19 18.06 9.14 11.98
CA LYS A 19 17.63 8.99 13.38
C LYS A 19 16.27 9.63 13.75
N LEU A 20 15.50 10.08 12.77
CA LEU A 20 14.16 10.67 12.99
C LEU A 20 13.03 10.07 12.14
N CYS A 21 13.34 9.36 11.05
CA CYS A 21 12.35 8.60 10.28
C CYS A 21 12.27 7.16 10.82
N SER A 22 11.45 6.94 11.85
CA SER A 22 11.11 5.59 12.30
C SER A 22 10.09 4.99 11.33
N PHE A 23 10.56 4.39 10.25
CA PHE A 23 9.73 3.64 9.31
C PHE A 23 9.04 2.49 10.06
N TYR A 24 7.75 2.65 10.34
CA TYR A 24 6.93 1.58 10.87
C TYR A 24 6.46 0.73 9.69
N ASN A 25 6.90 -0.52 9.67
CA ASN A 25 6.58 -1.46 8.62
C ASN A 25 5.49 -2.40 9.14
N MET A 26 4.28 -2.26 8.63
CA MET A 26 3.14 -3.10 8.99
C MET A 26 3.11 -4.34 8.10
N GLN A 27 3.11 -5.53 8.69
CA GLN A 27 2.95 -6.78 7.96
C GLN A 27 1.48 -7.02 7.64
N LEU A 28 1.16 -7.28 6.38
CA LEU A 28 -0.20 -7.60 5.91
C LEU A 28 -0.18 -8.82 5.01
N THR A 29 -1.30 -9.56 4.99
CA THR A 29 -1.55 -10.64 4.03
C THR A 29 -2.55 -10.14 3.00
N LEU A 30 -2.16 -10.09 1.72
CA LEU A 30 -3.05 -9.65 0.64
C LEU A 30 -3.38 -10.83 -0.28
N GLU A 31 -4.66 -11.14 -0.46
CA GLU A 31 -5.11 -12.16 -1.41
C GLU A 31 -5.86 -11.55 -2.61
N PHE A 32 -5.50 -11.99 -3.82
CA PHE A 32 -6.16 -11.63 -5.07
C PHE A 32 -6.83 -12.85 -5.70
N GLY A 33 -8.11 -12.72 -6.04
CA GLY A 33 -8.91 -13.76 -6.67
C GLY A 33 -9.86 -13.24 -7.75
N GLY A 34 -10.55 -14.17 -8.43
CA GLY A 34 -11.47 -13.84 -9.53
C GLY A 34 -10.79 -13.33 -10.80
N GLY A 35 -9.50 -13.66 -10.99
CA GLY A 35 -8.67 -13.21 -12.12
C GLY A 35 -7.74 -12.05 -11.79
N LEU A 36 -7.86 -11.43 -10.60
CA LEU A 36 -7.00 -10.32 -10.17
C LEU A 36 -5.55 -10.77 -9.90
N GLU A 37 -5.33 -12.04 -9.55
CA GLU A 37 -3.98 -12.58 -9.33
C GLU A 37 -3.05 -12.41 -10.54
N LEU A 38 -3.62 -12.39 -11.76
CA LEU A 38 -2.88 -12.21 -13.02
C LEU A 38 -2.15 -10.85 -13.06
N LEU A 39 -2.76 -9.80 -12.50
CA LEU A 39 -2.19 -8.45 -12.43
C LEU A 39 -0.97 -8.37 -11.49
N CYS A 40 -0.85 -9.37 -10.61
CA CYS A 40 0.16 -9.50 -9.56
C CYS A 40 1.12 -10.68 -9.84
N ASN A 41 1.49 -10.92 -11.11
CA ASN A 41 2.38 -12.01 -11.56
C ASN A 41 1.77 -13.43 -11.43
N SER A 42 0.43 -13.56 -11.49
CA SER A 42 -0.32 -14.82 -11.26
C SER A 42 -0.14 -15.40 -9.85
N VAL A 43 0.29 -14.60 -8.88
CA VAL A 43 0.37 -14.97 -7.46
C VAL A 43 -0.89 -14.49 -6.74
N LYS A 44 -1.56 -15.40 -6.03
CA LYS A 44 -2.77 -15.10 -5.25
C LYS A 44 -2.45 -14.38 -3.94
N ILE A 45 -1.63 -14.99 -3.09
CA ILE A 45 -1.34 -14.52 -1.73
C ILE A 45 0.03 -13.82 -1.68
N HIS A 46 0.05 -12.59 -1.18
CA HIS A 46 1.24 -11.75 -1.02
C HIS A 46 1.36 -11.36 0.45
N ASN A 47 2.40 -11.87 1.11
CA ASN A 47 2.80 -11.36 2.43
C ASN A 47 3.66 -10.12 2.19
N VAL A 48 3.19 -8.96 2.62
CA VAL A 48 3.83 -7.66 2.35
C VAL A 48 4.14 -6.91 3.64
N ASN A 49 5.17 -6.08 3.59
CA ASN A 49 5.45 -5.09 4.62
C ASN A 49 5.14 -3.71 4.01
N VAL A 50 4.13 -3.02 4.52
CA VAL A 50 3.73 -1.69 4.06
C VAL A 50 4.42 -0.63 4.93
N GLU A 51 5.18 0.24 4.29
CA GLU A 51 5.94 1.30 4.95
C GLU A 51 5.06 2.52 5.23
N LEU A 52 4.86 2.85 6.52
CA LEU A 52 4.14 4.07 6.92
C LEU A 52 5.06 5.29 6.77
N GLN A 53 4.64 6.24 5.94
CA GLN A 53 5.42 7.44 5.65
C GLN A 53 5.34 8.46 6.81
N ASN A 54 6.50 8.75 7.41
CA ASN A 54 6.82 9.93 8.23
C ASN A 54 5.67 10.54 9.06
N GLY A 55 5.23 9.81 10.08
CA GLY A 55 4.34 10.33 11.13
C GLY A 55 2.85 10.02 10.95
N ALA A 56 2.47 9.27 9.90
CA ALA A 56 1.19 8.58 9.90
C ALA A 56 1.17 7.52 11.03
N GLU A 57 0.30 7.71 12.03
CA GLU A 57 0.13 6.77 13.15
C GLU A 57 -0.65 5.51 12.74
N LYS A 58 -1.37 5.56 11.62
CA LYS A 58 -2.32 4.54 11.16
C LYS A 58 -2.26 4.37 9.65
N LEU A 59 -2.40 3.13 9.19
CA LEU A 59 -2.57 2.80 7.77
C LEU A 59 -4.07 2.68 7.46
N THR A 60 -4.54 3.34 6.41
CA THR A 60 -5.94 3.16 5.94
C THR A 60 -6.02 2.24 4.72
N MET A 61 -7.20 1.70 4.44
CA MET A 61 -7.49 1.00 3.18
C MET A 61 -7.21 1.88 1.95
N LYS A 62 -7.40 3.21 2.02
CA LYS A 62 -7.00 4.13 0.95
C LYS A 62 -5.49 4.12 0.70
N ASP A 63 -4.69 4.18 1.77
CA ASP A 63 -3.23 4.14 1.67
C ASP A 63 -2.76 2.79 1.13
N LEU A 64 -3.34 1.68 1.61
CA LEU A 64 -3.07 0.34 1.11
C LEU A 64 -3.37 0.21 -0.39
N LEU A 65 -4.52 0.69 -0.87
CA LEU A 65 -4.85 0.65 -2.30
C LEU A 65 -3.84 1.44 -3.14
N SER A 66 -3.41 2.62 -2.68
CA SER A 66 -2.36 3.41 -3.32
C SER A 66 -1.01 2.67 -3.34
N TRP A 67 -0.69 1.95 -2.26
CA TRP A 67 0.52 1.14 -2.16
C TRP A 67 0.47 -0.09 -3.09
N ILE A 68 -0.64 -0.85 -3.11
CA ILE A 68 -0.86 -2.02 -3.97
C ILE A 68 -0.71 -1.66 -5.45
N ARG A 69 -1.34 -0.54 -5.86
CA ARG A 69 -1.27 0.00 -7.23
C ARG A 69 0.16 0.34 -7.67
N THR A 70 1.03 0.70 -6.73
CA THR A 70 2.41 1.13 -6.99
C THR A 70 3.41 -0.02 -6.91
N ASN A 71 3.16 -1.03 -6.07
CA ASN A 71 4.16 -2.05 -5.72
C ASN A 71 3.81 -3.47 -6.23
N LEU A 72 2.53 -3.85 -6.32
CA LEU A 72 2.12 -5.22 -6.69
C LEU A 72 1.54 -5.32 -8.10
N ILE A 73 0.68 -4.36 -8.47
CA ILE A 73 -0.03 -4.35 -9.74
C ILE A 73 0.93 -3.94 -10.86
N LYS A 74 1.38 -4.91 -11.67
CA LYS A 74 2.32 -4.67 -12.78
C LYS A 74 1.64 -4.52 -14.14
N GLU A 75 0.45 -5.10 -14.29
CA GLU A 75 -0.34 -5.00 -15.52
C GLU A 75 -1.67 -4.28 -15.26
N ARG A 76 -2.01 -3.34 -16.14
CA ARG A 76 -3.33 -2.70 -16.26
C ARG A 76 -4.02 -2.35 -14.93
N PRO A 77 -3.49 -1.38 -14.15
CA PRO A 77 -4.07 -0.98 -12.87
C PRO A 77 -5.52 -0.47 -12.97
N GLU A 78 -5.95 -0.02 -14.15
CA GLU A 78 -7.35 0.33 -14.46
C GLU A 78 -8.32 -0.88 -14.43
N MET A 79 -7.83 -2.12 -14.42
CA MET A 79 -8.66 -3.30 -14.24
C MET A 79 -8.92 -3.62 -12.76
N PHE A 80 -8.05 -3.17 -11.85
CA PHE A 80 -8.19 -3.32 -10.39
C PHE A 80 -8.83 -2.09 -9.71
N MET A 81 -8.41 -0.87 -10.07
CA MET A 81 -8.86 0.39 -9.46
C MET A 81 -9.51 1.36 -10.46
N LYS A 82 -10.38 2.23 -9.94
CA LYS A 82 -10.97 3.36 -10.68
C LYS A 82 -10.87 4.63 -9.84
N GLY A 83 -9.87 5.46 -10.13
CA GLY A 83 -9.52 6.62 -9.30
C GLY A 83 -8.82 6.19 -8.02
N ASP A 84 -9.37 6.59 -6.87
CA ASP A 84 -8.81 6.34 -5.53
C ASP A 84 -9.34 5.05 -4.86
N THR A 85 -10.21 4.29 -5.54
CA THR A 85 -10.90 3.12 -4.98
C THR A 85 -10.88 1.92 -5.93
N VAL A 86 -11.29 0.74 -5.45
CA VAL A 86 -11.43 -0.48 -6.28
C VAL A 86 -12.43 -0.28 -7.41
N ARG A 87 -12.25 -1.00 -8.51
CA ARG A 87 -13.16 -0.95 -9.65
C ARG A 87 -14.50 -1.62 -9.29
N PRO A 88 -15.67 -1.05 -9.65
CA PRO A 88 -16.96 -1.72 -9.47
C PRO A 88 -16.97 -3.10 -10.12
N GLY A 89 -17.40 -4.13 -9.38
CA GLY A 89 -17.20 -5.53 -9.74
C GLY A 89 -15.95 -6.19 -9.12
N VAL A 90 -15.27 -5.49 -8.20
CA VAL A 90 -14.31 -6.05 -7.24
C VAL A 90 -14.90 -5.91 -5.83
N LEU A 91 -15.00 -7.02 -5.11
CA LEU A 91 -15.26 -7.03 -3.67
C LEU A 91 -13.94 -6.91 -2.90
N ALA A 92 -13.98 -6.25 -1.75
CA ALA A 92 -12.86 -6.16 -0.83
C ALA A 92 -13.31 -6.57 0.59
N LEU A 93 -12.55 -7.48 1.21
CA LEU A 93 -12.79 -7.95 2.57
C LEU A 93 -11.58 -7.60 3.44
N VAL A 94 -11.81 -7.31 4.72
CA VAL A 94 -10.78 -7.16 5.75
C VAL A 94 -11.11 -8.15 6.88
N ASN A 95 -10.22 -9.11 7.14
CA ASN A 95 -10.41 -10.20 8.10
C ASN A 95 -11.77 -10.92 7.92
N ASP A 96 -12.03 -11.37 6.68
CA ASP A 96 -13.30 -11.98 6.22
C ASP A 96 -14.57 -11.12 6.36
N CYS A 97 -14.47 -9.88 6.85
CA CYS A 97 -15.57 -8.93 6.93
C CYS A 97 -15.67 -8.08 5.67
N ASP A 98 -16.88 -7.77 5.21
CA ASP A 98 -17.11 -6.87 4.07
C ASP A 98 -16.74 -5.43 4.44
N TRP A 99 -15.84 -4.82 3.67
CA TRP A 99 -15.34 -3.47 3.93
C TRP A 99 -16.44 -2.38 3.92
N GLU A 100 -17.61 -2.63 3.31
CA GLU A 100 -18.76 -1.71 3.38
C GLU A 100 -19.30 -1.57 4.81
N LEU A 101 -19.05 -2.55 5.68
CA LEU A 101 -19.37 -2.51 7.11
C LEU A 101 -18.24 -1.90 7.96
N SER A 102 -17.00 -1.87 7.46
CA SER A 102 -15.79 -1.46 8.19
C SER A 102 -15.39 0.01 8.02
N GLY A 103 -16.03 0.74 7.09
CA GLY A 103 -15.68 2.12 6.74
C GLY A 103 -15.01 2.29 5.36
N GLN A 104 -15.02 1.25 4.52
CA GLN A 104 -14.48 1.25 3.15
C GLN A 104 -13.04 1.78 3.09
N LEU A 105 -12.83 2.98 2.52
CA LEU A 105 -11.52 3.62 2.36
C LEU A 105 -10.90 4.10 3.68
N ASP A 106 -11.73 4.50 4.64
CA ASP A 106 -11.30 5.05 5.93
C ASP A 106 -11.05 3.96 6.99
N THR A 107 -11.29 2.68 6.64
CA THR A 107 -10.97 1.52 7.47
C THR A 107 -9.49 1.56 7.86
N THR A 108 -9.19 1.61 9.16
CA THR A 108 -7.82 1.46 9.68
C THR A 108 -7.45 -0.02 9.65
N LEU A 109 -6.20 -0.31 9.25
CA LEU A 109 -5.63 -1.66 9.23
C LEU A 109 -4.66 -1.86 10.41
N GLU A 110 -4.56 -3.09 10.88
CA GLU A 110 -3.68 -3.52 11.97
C GLU A 110 -2.63 -4.57 11.53
N GLU A 111 -1.64 -4.79 12.39
CA GLU A 111 -0.52 -5.71 12.16
C GLU A 111 -1.00 -7.17 12.01
N LYS A 112 -0.78 -7.74 10.82
CA LYS A 112 -1.22 -9.07 10.32
C LYS A 112 -2.67 -9.18 9.88
N ASP A 113 -3.34 -8.07 9.59
CA ASP A 113 -4.62 -8.11 8.89
C ASP A 113 -4.53 -8.86 7.55
N VAL A 114 -5.61 -9.55 7.20
CA VAL A 114 -5.81 -10.22 5.92
C VAL A 114 -6.78 -9.40 5.08
N VAL A 115 -6.34 -8.91 3.92
CA VAL A 115 -7.17 -8.14 3.00
C VAL A 115 -7.34 -8.92 1.69
N VAL A 116 -8.59 -9.23 1.33
CA VAL A 116 -8.93 -10.10 0.19
C VAL A 116 -9.67 -9.31 -0.88
N PHE A 117 -9.17 -9.35 -2.12
CA PHE A 117 -9.78 -8.70 -3.29
C PHE A 117 -10.29 -9.74 -4.29
N ILE A 118 -11.59 -9.73 -4.57
CA ILE A 118 -12.23 -10.73 -5.45
C ILE A 118 -12.94 -10.02 -6.60
N SER A 119 -12.48 -10.24 -7.83
CA SER A 119 -13.20 -9.83 -9.04
C SER A 119 -14.42 -10.74 -9.26
N THR A 120 -15.62 -10.16 -9.20
CA THR A 120 -16.88 -10.86 -9.50
C THR A 120 -17.32 -10.67 -10.96
N LEU A 121 -16.66 -9.79 -11.71
CA LEU A 121 -17.09 -9.36 -13.05
C LEU A 121 -16.42 -10.10 -14.23
N HIS A 122 -15.24 -10.70 -14.03
CA HIS A 122 -14.43 -11.29 -15.12
C HIS A 122 -14.67 -12.79 -15.35
N GLY A 123 -15.86 -13.29 -15.00
CA GLY A 123 -16.27 -14.68 -15.26
C GLY A 123 -17.18 -14.80 -16.48
N GLY A 124 -16.61 -14.86 -17.69
CA GLY A 124 -17.32 -15.03 -18.96
C GLY A 124 -16.39 -15.44 -20.10
#